data_AF-A0A2W4NZB7-F1
#
_entry.id   AF-A0A2W4NZB7-F1
#
_cell.length_a   1.000
_cell.length_b   1.000
_cell.length_c   1.000
_cell.angle_alpha   90.00
_cell.angle_beta   90.00
_cell.angle_gamma   90.00
#
_symmetry.space_group_name_H-M   'P 1'
#
loop_
_entity.id
_entity.type
_entity.pdbx_description
1 polymer ?
#
loop_
_entity_poly.entity_id
_entity_poly.type
_entity_poly.pdbx_seq_one_letter_code
_entity_poly.pdbx_strand_id
1 'polypeptide(L)'
;RKSAQAGFTLLEILVALALITLLAVGISLTFDGSRSRAQALISTMTELSSANIRLKNDTGCYVQDVRYLLDSDGAECRWPAVRSIERTWNGPYVAPFAFENGRVIIDKVAEGARVGFNMVPGGLGRQYVVEAIDVPDDVVRQALLECNGADDEGAPANMGTGVFGTFKCASPRDGVFQMLFDTTR
;
A
#
# COMPACT_ATOMS: atom_id res chain seq x y z
N ARG A 1 -9.51 -31.02 -56.18
CA ARG A 1 -10.02 -31.39 -54.85
C ARG A 1 -10.74 -30.18 -54.29
N LYS A 2 -12.08 -30.19 -54.21
CA LYS A 2 -12.86 -29.07 -53.66
C LYS A 2 -13.03 -29.32 -52.16
N SER A 3 -12.39 -28.49 -51.33
CA SER A 3 -12.64 -28.49 -49.89
C SER A 3 -14.09 -28.06 -49.66
N ALA A 4 -14.90 -28.94 -49.07
CA ALA A 4 -16.21 -28.56 -48.60
C ALA A 4 -16.03 -27.63 -47.40
N GLN A 5 -16.40 -26.35 -47.55
CA GLN A 5 -16.57 -25.46 -46.43
C GLN A 5 -17.79 -25.95 -45.65
N ALA A 6 -17.56 -26.66 -44.54
CA ALA A 6 -18.58 -26.94 -43.55
C ALA A 6 -18.89 -25.60 -42.86
N GLY A 7 -19.99 -24.96 -43.25
CA GLY A 7 -20.47 -23.76 -42.57
C GLY A 7 -20.89 -24.10 -41.15
N PHE A 8 -20.49 -23.27 -40.18
CA PHE A 8 -20.96 -23.36 -38.80
C PHE A 8 -22.48 -23.32 -38.78
N THR A 9 -23.09 -24.26 -38.07
CA THR A 9 -24.55 -24.26 -37.93
C THR A 9 -24.97 -23.15 -36.96
N LEU A 10 -26.13 -22.55 -37.20
CA LEU A 10 -26.66 -21.49 -36.32
C LEU A 10 -26.80 -21.98 -34.87
N LEU A 11 -27.13 -23.25 -34.68
CA LEU A 11 -27.24 -23.89 -33.38
C LEU A 11 -25.88 -23.99 -32.66
N GLU A 12 -24.81 -24.27 -33.39
CA GLU A 12 -23.45 -24.36 -32.85
C GLU A 12 -22.94 -22.99 -32.35
N ILE A 13 -23.26 -21.91 -33.06
CA ILE A 13 -22.96 -20.54 -32.62
C ILE A 13 -23.77 -20.18 -31.36
N LEU A 14 -25.04 -20.60 -31.28
CA LEU A 14 -25.91 -20.34 -30.13
C LEU A 14 -25.41 -21.06 -28.88
N VAL A 15 -24.99 -22.33 -29.02
CA VAL A 15 -24.40 -23.12 -27.94
C VAL A 15 -23.05 -22.52 -27.52
N ALA A 16 -22.20 -22.11 -28.46
CA ALA A 16 -20.92 -21.47 -28.14
C ALA A 16 -21.10 -20.17 -27.35
N LEU A 17 -22.05 -19.31 -27.74
CA LEU A 17 -22.37 -18.09 -27.01
C LEU A 17 -22.89 -18.38 -25.59
N ALA A 18 -23.77 -19.38 -25.44
CA ALA A 18 -24.25 -19.77 -24.12
C ALA A 18 -23.10 -20.22 -23.20
N LEU A 19 -22.16 -21.02 -23.71
CA LEU A 19 -20.99 -21.45 -22.94
C LEU A 19 -20.06 -20.29 -22.59
N ILE A 20 -19.82 -19.35 -23.51
CA ILE A 20 -19.00 -18.16 -23.24
C ILE A 20 -19.65 -17.29 -22.15
N THR A 21 -20.97 -17.10 -22.18
CA THR A 21 -21.66 -16.32 -21.14
C THR A 21 -21.57 -16.97 -19.75
N LEU A 22 -21.72 -18.30 -19.66
CA LEU A 22 -21.57 -19.03 -18.40
C LEU A 22 -20.14 -18.94 -17.84
N LEU A 23 -19.13 -19.06 -18.70
CA LEU A 23 -17.73 -18.91 -18.31
C LEU A 23 -17.41 -17.47 -17.86
N ALA A 24 -17.93 -16.47 -18.56
CA ALA A 24 -17.74 -15.06 -18.19
C ALA A 24 -18.33 -14.74 -16.81
N VAL A 25 -19.53 -15.24 -16.51
CA VAL A 25 -20.15 -15.09 -15.18
C VAL A 25 -19.31 -15.82 -14.12
N GLY A 26 -18.83 -17.04 -14.41
CA GLY A 26 -17.97 -17.78 -13.49
C GLY A 26 -16.67 -17.06 -13.13
N ILE A 27 -16.03 -16.39 -14.10
CA ILE A 27 -14.81 -15.60 -13.87
C ILE A 27 -15.10 -14.32 -13.08
N SER A 28 -16.25 -13.68 -13.30
CA SER A 28 -16.62 -12.47 -12.55
C SER A 28 -16.80 -12.72 -11.04
N LEU A 29 -17.18 -13.95 -10.66
CA LEU A 29 -17.35 -14.35 -9.26
C LEU A 29 -16.01 -14.65 -8.55
N THR A 30 -14.93 -14.88 -9.29
CA THR A 30 -13.61 -15.21 -8.72
C THR A 30 -12.65 -14.01 -8.64
N PHE A 31 -13.01 -12.87 -9.24
CA PHE A 31 -12.19 -11.66 -9.16
C PHE A 31 -12.44 -10.90 -7.86
N ASP A 32 -11.55 -11.09 -6.89
CA ASP A 32 -11.52 -10.27 -5.69
C ASP A 32 -10.68 -9.00 -5.93
N GLY A 33 -11.36 -7.94 -6.35
CA GLY A 33 -10.74 -6.63 -6.56
C GLY A 33 -10.15 -6.02 -5.28
N SER A 34 -10.58 -6.45 -4.09
CA SER A 34 -10.07 -5.94 -2.81
C SER A 34 -8.68 -6.49 -2.52
N ARG A 35 -8.43 -7.76 -2.83
CA ARG A 35 -7.11 -8.40 -2.71
C ARG A 35 -6.06 -7.75 -3.60
N SER A 36 -6.39 -7.51 -4.88
CA SER A 36 -5.46 -6.86 -5.81
C SER A 36 -5.11 -5.43 -5.36
N ARG A 37 -6.10 -4.68 -4.86
CA ARG A 37 -5.89 -3.33 -4.30
C ARG A 37 -5.06 -3.36 -3.02
N ALA A 38 -5.27 -4.35 -2.15
CA ALA A 38 -4.48 -4.55 -0.94
C ALA A 38 -3.00 -4.85 -1.26
N GLN A 39 -2.73 -5.69 -2.26
CA GLN A 39 -1.36 -5.96 -2.72
C GLN A 39 -0.69 -4.71 -3.30
N ALA A 40 -1.42 -3.92 -4.08
CA ALA A 40 -0.92 -2.64 -4.59
C ALA A 40 -0.58 -1.67 -3.44
N LEU A 41 -1.47 -1.57 -2.44
CA LEU A 41 -1.27 -0.76 -1.24
C LEU A 41 0.00 -1.18 -0.48
N ILE A 42 0.13 -2.46 -0.14
CA ILE A 42 1.29 -3.00 0.59
C ILE A 42 2.59 -2.79 -0.20
N SER A 43 2.55 -3.00 -1.52
CA SER A 43 3.71 -2.79 -2.40
C SER A 43 4.19 -1.34 -2.34
N THR A 44 3.28 -0.37 -2.52
CA THR A 44 3.62 1.06 -2.44
C THR A 44 4.14 1.43 -1.06
N MET A 45 3.50 0.97 0.01
CA MET A 45 3.97 1.25 1.37
C MET A 45 5.35 0.65 1.65
N THR A 46 5.64 -0.53 1.09
CA THR A 46 6.94 -1.20 1.23
C THR A 46 8.04 -0.47 0.47
N GLU A 47 7.74 0.06 -0.72
CA GLU A 47 8.65 0.91 -1.49
C GLU A 47 9.02 2.17 -0.70
N LEU A 48 8.00 2.89 -0.20
CA LEU A 48 8.18 4.12 0.58
C LEU A 48 8.94 3.85 1.89
N SER A 49 8.60 2.79 2.61
CA SER A 49 9.30 2.44 3.85
C SER A 49 10.77 2.13 3.60
N SER A 50 11.06 1.34 2.56
CA SER A 50 12.41 0.94 2.21
C SER A 50 13.25 2.14 1.78
N ALA A 51 12.64 3.09 1.07
CA ALA A 51 13.29 4.34 0.70
C ALA A 51 13.62 5.23 1.89
N ASN A 52 12.71 5.37 2.86
CA ASN A 52 12.99 6.16 4.06
C ASN A 52 14.06 5.51 4.93
N ILE A 53 14.16 4.17 4.95
CA ILE A 53 15.29 3.44 5.57
C ILE A 53 16.60 3.74 4.86
N ARG A 54 16.64 3.73 3.51
CA ARG A 54 17.85 4.11 2.76
C ARG A 54 18.25 5.56 3.04
N LEU A 55 17.29 6.48 3.01
CA LEU A 55 17.53 7.88 3.34
C LEU A 55 18.07 8.03 4.77
N LYS A 56 17.56 7.28 5.75
CA LYS A 56 18.13 7.27 7.12
C LYS A 56 19.56 6.77 7.15
N ASN A 57 19.91 5.75 6.37
CA ASN A 57 21.28 5.24 6.36
C ASN A 57 22.28 6.28 5.85
N ASP A 58 21.86 7.13 4.91
CA ASP A 58 22.70 8.19 4.35
C ASP A 58 22.72 9.44 5.22
N THR A 59 21.54 9.84 5.72
CA THR A 59 21.36 11.14 6.37
C THR A 59 21.40 11.05 7.89
N GLY A 60 21.10 9.89 8.46
CA GLY A 60 21.04 9.60 9.89
C GLY A 60 19.65 9.78 10.51
N CYS A 61 18.57 9.96 9.74
CA CYS A 61 17.21 10.05 10.29
C CYS A 61 16.10 9.86 9.25
N TYR A 62 14.85 9.80 9.72
CA TYR A 62 13.67 9.64 8.89
C TYR A 62 13.02 10.97 8.53
N VAL A 63 12.51 11.05 7.30
CA VAL A 63 11.64 12.15 6.86
C VAL A 63 10.18 11.84 7.14
N GLN A 64 9.37 12.87 7.39
CA GLN A 64 7.93 12.75 7.58
C GLN A 64 7.14 13.09 6.31
N ASP A 65 7.75 13.86 5.41
CA ASP A 65 7.16 14.23 4.13
C ASP A 65 7.77 13.36 3.04
N VAL A 66 6.92 12.71 2.25
CA VAL A 66 7.36 11.82 1.17
C VAL A 66 8.11 12.58 0.07
N ARG A 67 7.84 13.88 -0.09
CA ARG A 67 8.53 14.73 -1.08
C ARG A 67 10.05 14.72 -0.89
N TYR A 68 10.52 14.60 0.36
CA TYR A 68 11.94 14.56 0.68
C TYR A 68 12.66 13.28 0.25
N LEU A 69 11.89 12.26 -0.18
CA LEU A 69 12.46 11.09 -0.86
C LEU A 69 12.81 11.37 -2.34
N LEU A 70 12.26 12.42 -2.93
CA LEU A 70 12.44 12.78 -4.34
C LEU A 70 13.37 13.97 -4.52
N ASP A 71 13.28 14.95 -3.62
CA ASP A 71 14.04 16.19 -3.66
C ASP A 71 14.60 16.52 -2.27
N SER A 72 15.81 17.02 -2.21
CA SER A 72 16.42 17.46 -0.95
C SER A 72 16.07 18.89 -0.58
N ASP A 73 15.47 19.69 -1.47
CA ASP A 73 15.17 21.10 -1.22
C ASP A 73 14.28 21.30 0.02
N GLY A 74 14.83 21.98 1.03
CA GLY A 74 14.15 22.21 2.30
C GLY A 74 13.88 20.93 3.09
N ALA A 75 14.59 19.84 2.79
CA ALA A 75 14.45 18.58 3.49
C ALA A 75 15.01 18.68 4.90
N GLU A 76 14.11 18.57 5.88
CA GLU A 76 14.44 18.64 7.28
C GLU A 76 14.17 17.32 7.99
N CYS A 77 15.18 16.92 8.73
CA CYS A 77 15.09 15.91 9.75
C CYS A 77 14.57 16.55 11.03
N ARG A 78 13.38 16.18 11.51
CA ARG A 78 12.81 16.80 12.73
C ARG A 78 13.28 16.16 14.03
N TRP A 79 13.88 14.96 13.98
CA TRP A 79 14.26 14.19 15.18
C TRP A 79 15.62 13.50 15.00
N PRO A 80 16.51 13.47 16.02
CA PRO A 80 16.35 14.02 17.38
C PRO A 80 16.47 15.55 17.48
N ALA A 81 16.93 16.22 16.44
CA ALA A 81 16.98 17.67 16.35
C ALA A 81 16.65 18.10 14.91
N VAL A 82 16.07 19.30 14.76
CA VAL A 82 15.82 19.88 13.44
C VAL A 82 17.16 20.14 12.75
N ARG A 83 17.42 19.43 11.65
CA ARG A 83 18.60 19.67 10.80
C ARG A 83 18.27 19.44 9.34
N SER A 84 18.88 20.25 8.48
CA SER A 84 18.84 19.99 7.03
C SER A 84 19.61 18.71 6.72
N ILE A 85 19.07 17.91 5.79
CA ILE A 85 19.71 16.71 5.26
C ILE A 85 20.28 16.91 3.85
N GLU A 86 20.20 18.12 3.30
CA GLU A 86 20.60 18.42 1.92
C GLU A 86 22.03 18.00 1.58
N ARG A 87 22.96 18.15 2.53
CA ARG A 87 24.38 17.82 2.32
C ARG A 87 24.69 16.33 2.35
N THR A 88 23.80 15.53 2.93
CA THR A 88 23.97 14.08 3.11
C THR A 88 22.96 13.27 2.28
N TRP A 89 22.02 13.94 1.62
CA TRP A 89 21.08 13.34 0.70
C TRP A 89 21.79 12.87 -0.56
N ASN A 90 21.54 11.62 -0.97
CA ASN A 90 22.34 10.92 -1.96
C ASN A 90 21.57 10.55 -3.24
N GLY A 91 20.45 11.22 -3.51
CA GLY A 91 19.66 11.01 -4.72
C GLY A 91 18.20 10.65 -4.42
N PRO A 92 17.34 10.63 -5.46
CA PRO A 92 15.96 10.19 -5.32
C PRO A 92 15.93 8.74 -4.83
N TYR A 93 15.26 8.51 -3.70
CA TYR A 93 15.16 7.19 -3.08
C TYR A 93 13.98 6.37 -3.60
N VAL A 94 13.07 7.00 -4.35
CA VAL A 94 11.86 6.39 -4.94
C VAL A 94 11.62 6.93 -6.35
N ALA A 95 10.82 6.20 -7.12
CA ALA A 95 10.31 6.72 -8.38
C ALA A 95 9.36 7.91 -8.14
N PRO A 96 9.22 8.83 -9.12
CA PRO A 96 8.28 9.94 -8.99
C PRO A 96 6.84 9.47 -8.77
N PHE A 97 6.19 10.04 -7.75
CA PHE A 97 4.78 9.82 -7.44
C PHE A 97 4.01 11.14 -7.54
N ALA A 98 2.70 11.03 -7.81
CA ALA A 98 1.80 12.14 -7.52
C ALA A 98 1.64 12.27 -6.01
N PHE A 99 1.75 13.49 -5.49
CA PHE A 99 1.60 13.74 -4.05
C PHE A 99 0.80 15.01 -3.79
N GLU A 100 0.15 15.03 -2.64
CA GLU A 100 -0.61 16.16 -2.11
C GLU A 100 -0.36 16.25 -0.61
N ASN A 101 -0.06 17.44 -0.09
CA ASN A 101 0.17 17.67 1.35
C ASN A 101 1.20 16.71 1.99
N GLY A 102 2.26 16.38 1.25
CA GLY A 102 3.35 15.52 1.72
C GLY A 102 3.05 14.01 1.74
N ARG A 103 1.93 13.61 1.13
CA ARG A 103 1.50 12.21 0.98
C ARG A 103 1.38 11.82 -0.49
N VAL A 104 1.68 10.58 -0.82
CA VAL A 104 1.50 9.99 -2.15
C VAL A 104 0.04 9.67 -2.38
N ILE A 105 -0.49 10.05 -3.54
CA ILE A 105 -1.84 9.70 -3.98
C ILE A 105 -1.80 8.29 -4.57
N ILE A 106 -2.70 7.42 -4.12
CA ILE A 106 -2.81 6.02 -4.55
C ILE A 106 -4.21 5.70 -5.09
N ASP A 107 -4.65 6.45 -6.11
CA ASP A 107 -5.98 6.30 -6.72
C ASP A 107 -6.27 4.89 -7.29
N LYS A 108 -5.20 4.11 -7.55
CA LYS A 108 -5.33 2.70 -7.96
C LYS A 108 -5.86 1.79 -6.85
N VAL A 109 -5.73 2.20 -5.59
CA VAL A 109 -6.24 1.48 -4.41
C VAL A 109 -7.67 1.93 -4.13
N ALA A 110 -7.90 3.22 -4.02
CA ALA A 110 -9.21 3.83 -3.97
C ALA A 110 -9.11 5.32 -4.30
N GLU A 111 -10.20 5.88 -4.80
CA GLU A 111 -10.28 7.32 -5.08
C GLU A 111 -10.02 8.14 -3.81
N GLY A 112 -9.01 9.02 -3.86
CA GLY A 112 -8.63 9.87 -2.73
C GLY A 112 -7.77 9.18 -1.67
N ALA A 113 -7.42 7.90 -1.84
CA ALA A 113 -6.53 7.21 -0.92
C ALA A 113 -5.12 7.81 -0.96
N ARG A 114 -4.52 7.99 0.22
CA ARG A 114 -3.22 8.69 0.36
C ARG A 114 -2.29 7.97 1.32
N VAL A 115 -1.01 7.90 0.98
CA VAL A 115 0.04 7.23 1.77
C VAL A 115 1.11 8.23 2.22
N GLY A 116 1.43 8.26 3.50
CA GLY A 116 2.49 9.11 4.04
C GLY A 116 3.25 8.44 5.17
N PHE A 117 4.23 9.17 5.73
CA PHE A 117 4.90 8.74 6.94
C PHE A 117 4.18 9.28 8.17
N ASN A 118 4.13 8.47 9.21
CA ASN A 118 3.65 8.89 10.52
C ASN A 118 4.57 8.31 11.61
N MET A 119 4.48 8.89 12.80
CA MET A 119 5.13 8.37 14.00
C MET A 119 4.06 8.08 15.02
N VAL A 120 4.09 6.88 15.58
CA VAL A 120 3.19 6.50 16.67
C VAL A 120 4.00 6.18 17.93
N PRO A 121 3.42 6.44 19.12
CA PRO A 121 4.03 5.99 20.37
C PRO A 121 4.12 4.46 20.37
N GLY A 122 5.25 3.89 20.79
CA GLY A 122 5.33 2.44 20.95
C GLY A 122 6.29 2.01 22.04
N GLY A 123 5.75 1.40 23.10
CA GLY A 123 6.53 0.84 24.21
C GLY A 123 7.65 1.78 24.70
N LEU A 124 8.90 1.30 24.64
CA LEU A 124 10.11 2.00 25.09
C LEU A 124 10.68 3.00 24.05
N GLY A 125 9.96 3.35 22.99
CA GLY A 125 10.50 4.20 21.92
C GLY A 125 9.47 4.75 20.95
N ARG A 126 9.94 5.13 19.77
CA ARG A 126 9.10 5.62 18.67
C ARG A 126 9.00 4.55 17.59
N GLN A 127 7.80 4.38 17.07
CA GLN A 127 7.52 3.51 15.94
C GLN A 127 7.28 4.39 14.72
N TYR A 128 8.05 4.15 13.66
CA TYR A 128 7.85 4.82 12.39
C TYR A 128 7.03 3.92 11.49
N VAL A 129 5.96 4.50 10.96
CA VAL A 129 4.97 3.80 10.18
C VAL A 129 4.78 4.49 8.85
N VAL A 130 4.48 3.69 7.84
CA VAL A 130 3.81 4.20 6.65
C VAL A 130 2.32 4.10 6.93
N GLU A 131 1.59 5.18 6.71
CA GLU A 131 0.15 5.27 6.98
C GLU A 131 -0.58 5.59 5.69
N ALA A 132 -1.55 4.75 5.36
CA ALA A 132 -2.55 4.98 4.34
C ALA A 132 -3.85 5.46 4.98
N ILE A 133 -4.48 6.48 4.38
CA ILE A 133 -5.77 7.04 4.78
C ILE A 133 -6.74 6.99 3.60
N ASP A 134 -8.04 7.04 3.91
CA ASP A 134 -9.14 6.98 2.95
C ASP A 134 -9.14 5.66 2.14
N VAL A 135 -8.77 4.54 2.79
CA VAL A 135 -8.74 3.19 2.20
C VAL A 135 -10.02 2.43 2.56
N PRO A 136 -10.79 1.90 1.60
CA PRO A 136 -11.98 1.09 1.88
C PRO A 136 -11.73 -0.09 2.83
N ASP A 137 -12.66 -0.36 3.74
CA ASP A 137 -12.48 -1.36 4.80
C ASP A 137 -12.28 -2.79 4.27
N ASP A 138 -12.86 -3.12 3.12
CA ASP A 138 -12.63 -4.40 2.43
C ASP A 138 -11.16 -4.55 2.01
N VAL A 139 -10.56 -3.48 1.50
CA VAL A 139 -9.14 -3.43 1.14
C VAL A 139 -8.25 -3.45 2.38
N VAL A 140 -8.61 -2.71 3.44
CA VAL A 140 -7.87 -2.70 4.72
C VAL A 140 -7.80 -4.12 5.31
N ARG A 141 -8.94 -4.82 5.38
CA ARG A 141 -9.01 -6.20 5.88
C ARG A 141 -8.16 -7.15 5.06
N GLN A 142 -8.22 -7.07 3.72
CA GLN A 142 -7.35 -7.87 2.86
C GLN A 142 -5.87 -7.53 3.05
N ALA A 143 -5.54 -6.25 3.28
CA ALA A 143 -4.17 -5.83 3.53
C ALA A 143 -3.63 -6.33 4.89
N LEU A 144 -4.48 -6.37 5.92
CA LEU A 144 -4.13 -6.95 7.22
C LEU A 144 -3.87 -8.46 7.10
N LEU A 145 -4.75 -9.17 6.39
CA LEU A 145 -4.59 -10.59 6.06
C LEU A 145 -3.25 -10.86 5.34
N GLU A 146 -2.97 -10.13 4.26
CA GLU A 146 -1.75 -10.31 3.47
C GLU A 146 -0.48 -9.87 4.24
N CYS A 147 -0.57 -8.86 5.09
CA CYS A 147 0.60 -8.36 5.83
C CYS A 147 0.95 -9.19 7.08
N ASN A 148 -0.05 -9.61 7.85
CA ASN A 148 0.16 -10.30 9.12
C ASN A 148 -0.02 -11.83 9.00
N GLY A 149 -0.60 -12.33 7.91
CA GLY A 149 -0.89 -13.75 7.71
C GLY A 149 -2.06 -14.28 8.54
N ALA A 150 -2.89 -13.39 9.10
CA ALA A 150 -4.08 -13.73 9.89
C ALA A 150 -5.19 -12.68 9.67
N ASP A 151 -6.43 -13.15 9.69
CA ASP A 151 -7.65 -12.34 9.72
C ASP A 151 -7.76 -11.56 11.04
N ASP A 152 -8.49 -10.45 11.00
CA ASP A 152 -8.72 -9.49 12.09
C ASP A 152 -9.23 -10.09 13.41
N GLU A 153 -9.56 -11.38 13.48
CA GLU A 153 -9.80 -12.07 14.76
C GLU A 153 -8.53 -12.15 15.65
N GLY A 154 -7.33 -12.01 15.06
CA GLY A 154 -6.06 -11.97 15.79
C GLY A 154 -5.30 -10.64 15.71
N ALA A 155 -5.50 -9.84 14.65
CA ALA A 155 -4.91 -8.50 14.53
C ALA A 155 -5.89 -7.49 15.14
N PRO A 156 -5.61 -6.88 16.31
CA PRO A 156 -6.57 -6.02 16.97
C PRO A 156 -6.87 -4.80 16.10
N ALA A 157 -8.01 -4.81 15.41
CA ALA A 157 -8.62 -3.70 14.69
C ALA A 157 -8.93 -2.47 15.57
N ASN A 158 -8.54 -2.51 16.84
CA ASN A 158 -8.74 -1.48 17.85
C ASN A 158 -7.47 -1.28 18.71
N MET A 159 -6.29 -1.20 18.10
CA MET A 159 -5.14 -0.59 18.78
C MET A 159 -5.29 0.92 18.72
N GLY A 160 -6.21 1.47 19.52
CA GLY A 160 -6.38 2.91 19.75
C GLY A 160 -5.15 3.62 20.37
N THR A 161 -3.98 2.95 20.35
CA THR A 161 -2.72 3.41 20.91
C THR A 161 -1.54 3.30 19.94
N GLY A 162 -1.71 2.75 18.72
CA GLY A 162 -0.62 2.65 17.74
C GLY A 162 0.50 1.67 18.11
N VAL A 163 0.25 0.73 19.04
CA VAL A 163 1.26 -0.22 19.51
C VAL A 163 1.27 -1.45 18.62
N PHE A 164 2.32 -1.63 17.81
CA PHE A 164 2.38 -2.75 16.87
C PHE A 164 2.52 -4.15 17.51
N GLY A 165 2.80 -4.26 18.81
CA GLY A 165 2.93 -5.56 19.49
C GLY A 165 3.87 -6.50 18.74
N THR A 166 3.38 -7.67 18.35
CA THR A 166 4.05 -8.65 17.48
C THR A 166 3.68 -8.52 15.99
N PHE A 167 2.76 -7.62 15.64
CA PHE A 167 2.24 -7.45 14.30
C PHE A 167 3.03 -6.40 13.51
N LYS A 168 3.08 -6.57 12.18
CA LYS A 168 3.75 -5.60 11.29
C LYS A 168 2.78 -4.54 10.79
N CYS A 169 1.52 -4.90 10.60
CA CYS A 169 0.48 -3.99 10.14
C CYS A 169 -0.66 -3.87 11.14
N ALA A 170 -1.31 -2.71 11.15
CA ALA A 170 -2.45 -2.41 12.01
C ALA A 170 -3.44 -1.47 11.29
N SER A 171 -4.71 -1.52 11.70
CA SER A 171 -5.71 -0.52 11.36
C SER A 171 -6.18 0.15 12.65
N PRO A 172 -5.77 1.39 12.94
CA PRO A 172 -6.13 2.05 14.19
C PRO A 172 -7.58 2.57 14.19
N ARG A 173 -8.21 2.68 13.02
CA ARG A 173 -9.58 3.12 12.78
C ARG A 173 -9.98 2.85 11.33
N ASP A 174 -11.29 2.86 11.07
CA ASP A 174 -11.88 2.76 9.73
C ASP A 174 -11.19 3.71 8.74
N GLY A 175 -10.97 3.22 7.52
CA GLY A 175 -10.30 4.00 6.49
C GLY A 175 -8.78 4.13 6.64
N VAL A 176 -8.16 3.61 7.70
CA VAL A 176 -6.72 3.78 7.97
C VAL A 176 -6.00 2.45 8.06
N PHE A 177 -4.86 2.36 7.37
CA PHE A 177 -3.97 1.20 7.42
C PHE A 177 -2.53 1.67 7.67
N GLN A 178 -1.86 1.06 8.63
CA GLN A 178 -0.49 1.41 9.01
C GLN A 178 0.41 0.19 8.90
N MET A 179 1.64 0.41 8.41
CA MET A 179 2.70 -0.60 8.36
C MET A 179 3.94 -0.09 9.07
N LEU A 180 4.37 -0.83 10.10
CA LEU A 180 5.60 -0.57 10.81
C LEU A 180 6.81 -0.85 9.92
N PHE A 181 7.77 0.08 9.91
CA PHE A 181 9.03 -0.12 9.20
C PHE A 181 10.28 0.09 10.05
N ASP A 182 10.19 0.82 11.17
CA ASP A 182 11.28 0.87 12.14
C ASP A 182 10.79 1.16 13.55
N THR A 183 11.56 0.66 14.53
CA THR A 183 11.43 0.99 15.94
C THR A 183 12.77 1.52 16.44
N THR A 184 12.86 2.82 16.71
CA THR A 184 14.03 3.38 17.39
C THR A 184 13.73 3.56 18.87
N ARG A 185 14.68 3.15 19.70
CA ARG A 185 14.76 3.51 21.12
C ARG A 185 15.50 4.83 21.28
#